data_AF-A0A375EAP3-F1
#
_entry.id   AF-A0A375EAP3-F1
#
_cell.length_a   1.000
_cell.length_b   1.000
_cell.length_c   1.000
_cell.angle_alpha   90.00
_cell.angle_beta   90.00
_cell.angle_gamma   90.00
#
_symmetry.space_group_name_H-M   'P 1'
#
loop_
_entity.id
_entity.type
_entity.pdbx_description
1 polymer ?
#
loop_
_entity_poly.entity_id
_entity_poly.type
_entity_poly.pdbx_seq_one_letter_code
_entity_poly.pdbx_strand_id
1 'polypeptide(L)'
;MANTGHLVEPSIYALAGFSVAQYGELLDAIYRGPLEETPWSSALESVRVLLNACSATLVLRPPTFDRPGSMFNMPPRETYRRQGVTYNSHYHSLDPFVDLPPGMVTTVDKFVGAEAWCRSPVYQELLKDLDMRYVLGADIQSADGVVCRFRLCRGHDAHDFSEKDQAICLARLPHIKRAVDLYSRIDVAESERGLYEYAVDRMLIDMVLLDDQGMVLKANAAARTLLGENDGIRLRGGKFEFADTRERGRFREPLRRSIDSISAMQDDGAPAPMVEAMSHGGQPVHRQCGAALPDRRTGLEGHATGGIPRYGGGAGAFQRVLDHAARAGLRRWQ
;
A
#
# COMPACT_ATOMS: atom_id res chain seq x y z
N MET A 1 -18.52 -9.10 -58.97
CA MET A 1 -18.45 -8.05 -57.94
C MET A 1 -18.98 -8.66 -56.64
N ALA A 2 -18.08 -9.24 -55.84
CA ALA A 2 -18.42 -9.74 -54.51
C ALA A 2 -18.10 -8.62 -53.51
N ASN A 3 -19.14 -8.09 -52.87
CA ASN A 3 -19.03 -7.03 -51.87
C ASN A 3 -18.56 -7.67 -50.56
N THR A 4 -17.24 -7.82 -50.39
CA THR A 4 -16.64 -8.27 -49.14
C THR A 4 -16.67 -7.10 -48.16
N GLY A 5 -17.84 -6.86 -47.57
CA GLY A 5 -17.95 -5.93 -46.46
C GLY A 5 -17.01 -6.38 -45.35
N HIS A 6 -15.95 -5.60 -45.10
CA HIS A 6 -15.23 -5.68 -43.84
C HIS A 6 -16.26 -5.37 -42.75
N LEU A 7 -16.79 -6.42 -42.12
CA LEU A 7 -17.47 -6.29 -40.84
C LEU A 7 -16.40 -5.83 -39.86
N VAL A 8 -16.31 -4.52 -39.66
CA VAL A 8 -15.48 -3.95 -38.60
C VAL A 8 -16.05 -4.52 -37.30
N GLU A 9 -15.29 -5.40 -36.63
CA GLU A 9 -15.71 -5.90 -35.33
C GLU A 9 -15.96 -4.69 -34.42
N PRO A 10 -17.14 -4.61 -33.79
CA PRO A 10 -17.44 -3.49 -32.90
C PRO A 10 -16.37 -3.43 -31.82
N SER A 11 -15.81 -2.24 -31.58
CA SER A 11 -14.86 -2.05 -30.49
C SER A 11 -15.48 -2.51 -29.18
N ILE A 12 -14.68 -2.99 -28.24
CA ILE A 12 -15.19 -3.48 -26.95
C ILE A 12 -16.05 -2.42 -26.22
N TYR A 13 -15.73 -1.14 -26.44
CA TYR A 13 -16.50 -0.01 -25.94
C TYR A 13 -17.87 0.15 -26.62
N ALA A 14 -17.95 -0.08 -27.93
CA ALA A 14 -19.21 -0.09 -28.66
C ALA A 14 -20.10 -1.27 -28.23
N LEU A 15 -19.51 -2.45 -28.03
CA LEU A 15 -20.25 -3.63 -27.54
C LEU A 15 -20.74 -3.43 -26.10
N ALA A 16 -19.94 -2.79 -25.25
CA ALA A 16 -20.35 -2.45 -23.89
C ALA A 16 -21.52 -1.44 -23.84
N GLY A 17 -21.60 -0.55 -24.83
CA GLY A 17 -22.74 0.36 -25.01
C GLY A 17 -22.89 1.42 -23.92
N PHE A 18 -21.78 1.92 -23.37
CA PHE A 18 -21.80 3.00 -22.37
C PHE A 18 -22.17 4.35 -22.99
N SER A 19 -22.93 5.16 -22.26
CA SER A 19 -22.87 6.61 -22.47
C SER A 19 -21.53 7.16 -21.97
N VAL A 20 -21.10 8.30 -22.51
CA VAL A 20 -19.87 8.98 -22.06
C VAL A 20 -19.93 9.31 -20.57
N ALA A 21 -21.10 9.72 -20.06
CA ALA A 21 -21.30 10.02 -18.64
C ALA A 21 -21.14 8.78 -17.76
N GLN A 22 -21.81 7.67 -18.12
CA GLN A 22 -21.71 6.40 -17.38
C GLN A 22 -20.27 5.87 -17.34
N TYR A 23 -19.55 6.00 -18.45
CA TYR A 23 -18.15 5.61 -18.51
C TYR A 23 -17.28 6.50 -17.60
N GLY A 24 -17.47 7.82 -17.66
CA GLY A 24 -16.74 8.78 -16.84
C GLY A 24 -16.95 8.59 -15.33
N GLU A 25 -18.19 8.46 -14.88
CA GLU A 25 -18.54 8.24 -13.46
C GLU A 25 -17.90 6.96 -12.91
N LEU A 26 -17.90 5.91 -13.72
CA LEU A 26 -17.29 4.66 -13.32
C LEU A 26 -15.76 4.75 -13.26
N LEU A 27 -15.13 5.40 -14.25
CA LEU A 27 -13.68 5.61 -14.21
C LEU A 27 -13.27 6.42 -12.99
N ASP A 28 -14.02 7.47 -12.66
CA ASP A 28 -13.81 8.26 -11.45
C ASP A 28 -13.87 7.38 -10.20
N ALA A 29 -14.90 6.54 -10.07
CA ALA A 29 -15.03 5.60 -8.96
C ALA A 29 -13.84 4.61 -8.87
N ILE A 30 -13.35 4.09 -10.02
CA ILE A 30 -12.20 3.19 -10.04
C ILE A 30 -10.92 3.88 -9.56
N TYR A 31 -10.68 5.12 -9.98
CA TYR A 31 -9.47 5.88 -9.61
C TYR A 31 -9.55 6.50 -8.21
N ARG A 32 -10.75 6.80 -7.72
CA ARG A 32 -10.97 7.23 -6.34
C ARG A 32 -10.88 6.06 -5.36
N GLY A 33 -11.17 4.84 -5.81
CA GLY A 33 -11.18 3.63 -5.01
C GLY A 33 -10.01 3.46 -4.02
N PRO A 34 -8.74 3.64 -4.41
CA PRO A 34 -7.59 3.57 -3.50
C PRO A 34 -7.62 4.53 -2.30
N LEU A 35 -8.39 5.62 -2.39
CA LEU A 35 -8.48 6.67 -1.37
C LEU A 35 -9.69 6.49 -0.45
N GLU A 36 -10.55 5.51 -0.71
CA GLU A 36 -11.71 5.22 0.13
C GLU A 36 -11.28 4.49 1.41
N GLU A 37 -12.02 4.69 2.51
CA GLU A 37 -11.78 3.98 3.78
C GLU A 37 -11.83 2.46 3.58
N THR A 38 -12.80 1.99 2.79
CA THR A 38 -12.81 0.64 2.23
C THR A 38 -12.52 0.73 0.73
N PRO A 39 -11.32 0.33 0.28
CA PRO A 39 -10.92 0.51 -1.11
C PRO A 39 -11.90 -0.07 -2.14
N TRP A 40 -12.17 0.71 -3.19
CA TRP A 40 -13.07 0.39 -4.31
C TRP A 40 -14.52 0.03 -3.94
N SER A 41 -14.99 0.36 -2.74
CA SER A 41 -16.37 0.10 -2.33
C SER A 41 -17.39 0.70 -3.30
N SER A 42 -17.20 1.97 -3.70
CA SER A 42 -18.13 2.65 -4.61
C SER A 42 -18.08 2.08 -6.03
N ALA A 43 -16.88 1.75 -6.53
CA ALA A 43 -16.69 1.17 -7.85
C ALA A 43 -17.32 -0.24 -7.95
N LEU A 44 -17.07 -1.09 -6.95
CA LEU A 44 -17.62 -2.44 -6.90
C LEU A 44 -19.14 -2.43 -6.81
N GLU A 45 -19.72 -1.53 -5.99
CA GLU A 45 -21.17 -1.38 -5.90
C GLU A 45 -21.78 -0.90 -7.23
N SER A 46 -21.16 0.08 -7.89
CA SER A 46 -21.60 0.56 -9.20
C SER A 46 -21.60 -0.56 -10.23
N VAL A 47 -20.54 -1.37 -10.30
CA VAL A 47 -20.48 -2.52 -11.22
C VAL A 47 -21.54 -3.56 -10.88
N ARG A 48 -21.70 -3.85 -9.59
CA ARG A 48 -22.68 -4.83 -9.09
C ARG A 48 -24.09 -4.46 -9.53
N VAL A 49 -24.51 -3.21 -9.31
CA VAL A 49 -25.82 -2.70 -9.71
C VAL A 49 -25.97 -2.71 -11.24
N LEU A 50 -24.97 -2.20 -11.96
CA LEU A 50 -25.01 -2.11 -13.42
C LEU A 50 -25.17 -3.48 -14.09
N LEU A 51 -24.50 -4.50 -13.57
CA LEU A 51 -24.53 -5.86 -14.12
C LEU A 51 -25.57 -6.75 -13.44
N ASN A 52 -26.47 -6.19 -12.63
CA ASN A 52 -27.50 -6.91 -11.89
C ASN A 52 -26.91 -8.13 -11.13
N ALA A 53 -25.76 -7.94 -10.51
CA ALA A 53 -25.04 -8.95 -9.76
C ALA A 53 -25.47 -8.94 -8.28
N CYS A 54 -25.47 -10.11 -7.64
CA CYS A 54 -25.66 -10.23 -6.19
C CYS A 54 -24.37 -9.94 -5.42
N SER A 55 -23.21 -10.09 -6.06
CA SER A 55 -21.89 -9.81 -5.45
C SER A 55 -20.87 -9.34 -6.48
N ALA A 56 -19.96 -8.46 -6.04
CA ALA A 56 -18.76 -8.03 -6.73
C ALA A 56 -17.57 -8.10 -5.78
N THR A 57 -16.50 -8.81 -6.19
CA THR A 57 -15.33 -9.04 -5.37
C THR A 57 -14.05 -8.67 -6.12
N LEU A 58 -13.16 -7.94 -5.46
CA LEU A 58 -11.79 -7.69 -5.90
C LEU A 58 -10.81 -8.27 -4.89
N VAL A 59 -9.97 -9.20 -5.34
CA VAL A 59 -8.92 -9.83 -4.54
C VAL A 59 -7.58 -9.34 -5.10
N LEU A 60 -6.84 -8.55 -4.34
CA LEU A 60 -5.48 -8.15 -4.75
C LEU A 60 -4.46 -9.19 -4.32
N ARG A 61 -4.62 -9.69 -3.09
CA ARG A 61 -3.74 -10.68 -2.48
C ARG A 61 -4.56 -11.62 -1.61
N PRO A 62 -4.46 -12.94 -1.80
CA PRO A 62 -5.06 -13.87 -0.85
C PRO A 62 -4.42 -13.70 0.54
N PRO A 63 -5.18 -13.93 1.62
CA PRO A 63 -4.61 -13.93 2.97
C PRO A 63 -3.60 -15.06 3.13
N THR A 64 -2.43 -14.73 3.70
CA THR A 64 -1.46 -15.72 4.16
C THR A 64 -1.47 -15.78 5.70
N PHE A 65 -0.83 -16.78 6.28
CA PHE A 65 -0.78 -16.95 7.75
C PHE A 65 -0.12 -15.75 8.46
N ASP A 66 0.81 -15.08 7.77
CA ASP A 66 1.61 -13.97 8.28
C ASP A 66 1.12 -12.59 7.82
N ARG A 67 0.18 -12.52 6.86
CA ARG A 67 -0.33 -11.25 6.33
C ARG A 67 -1.83 -11.32 6.00
N PRO A 68 -2.63 -10.36 6.48
CA PRO A 68 -4.02 -10.28 6.07
C PRO A 68 -4.12 -10.08 4.56
N GLY A 69 -5.06 -10.80 3.93
CA GLY A 69 -5.33 -10.68 2.50
C GLY A 69 -6.02 -9.38 2.18
N SER A 70 -5.70 -8.80 1.03
CA SER A 70 -6.34 -7.59 0.52
C SER A 70 -7.48 -8.00 -0.39
N MET A 71 -8.69 -8.03 0.16
CA MET A 71 -9.87 -8.44 -0.58
C MET A 71 -11.05 -7.55 -0.19
N PHE A 72 -11.81 -7.12 -1.18
CA PHE A 72 -12.88 -6.14 -1.08
C PHE A 72 -14.13 -6.74 -1.71
N ASN A 73 -15.28 -6.67 -1.01
CA ASN A 73 -16.54 -7.24 -1.49
C ASN A 73 -17.64 -6.21 -1.39
N MET A 74 -18.51 -6.20 -2.38
CA MET A 74 -19.80 -5.53 -2.32
C MET A 74 -20.91 -6.52 -2.65
N PRO A 75 -21.91 -6.68 -1.76
CA PRO A 75 -21.98 -6.11 -0.41
C PRO A 75 -20.85 -6.61 0.52
N PRO A 76 -20.57 -5.90 1.65
CA PRO A 76 -19.54 -6.29 2.61
C PRO A 76 -19.75 -7.71 3.14
N ARG A 77 -18.65 -8.42 3.47
CA ARG A 77 -18.67 -9.84 3.87
C ARG A 77 -19.62 -10.15 5.03
N GLU A 78 -19.78 -9.22 5.95
CA GLU A 78 -20.68 -9.25 7.10
C GLU A 78 -22.12 -9.57 6.70
N THR A 79 -22.52 -9.18 5.49
CA THR A 79 -23.86 -9.38 4.94
C THR A 79 -24.17 -10.87 4.74
N TYR A 80 -23.16 -11.67 4.40
CA TYR A 80 -23.30 -13.11 4.18
C TYR A 80 -23.29 -13.92 5.48
N ARG A 81 -22.86 -13.31 6.60
CA ARG A 81 -22.77 -13.98 7.92
C ARG A 81 -24.13 -14.45 8.45
N ARG A 82 -25.24 -13.85 7.98
CA ARG A 82 -26.61 -14.28 8.34
C ARG A 82 -27.08 -15.55 7.63
N GLN A 83 -26.42 -15.99 6.55
CA GLN A 83 -26.80 -17.20 5.81
C GLN A 83 -26.18 -18.49 6.38
N GLY A 84 -25.72 -18.51 7.63
CA GLY A 84 -25.17 -19.70 8.31
C GLY A 84 -23.76 -20.10 7.86
N VAL A 85 -23.27 -19.54 6.77
CA VAL A 85 -21.94 -19.79 6.23
C VAL A 85 -20.93 -18.84 6.88
N THR A 86 -20.05 -19.37 7.73
CA THR A 86 -18.85 -18.64 8.14
C THR A 86 -17.87 -18.71 6.98
N TYR A 87 -17.77 -17.62 6.20
CA TYR A 87 -16.79 -17.46 5.12
C TYR A 87 -15.37 -17.48 5.71
N ASN A 88 -14.85 -18.68 5.95
CA ASN A 88 -13.59 -18.88 6.66
C ASN A 88 -12.40 -18.57 5.73
N SER A 89 -11.26 -18.19 6.31
CA SER A 89 -10.05 -17.73 5.61
C SER A 89 -9.44 -18.73 4.59
N HIS A 90 -9.87 -20.00 4.61
CA HIS A 90 -9.35 -21.08 3.77
C HIS A 90 -9.88 -21.14 2.33
N TYR A 91 -10.94 -20.41 1.97
CA TYR A 91 -11.67 -20.66 0.71
C TYR A 91 -11.18 -19.87 -0.52
N HIS A 92 -10.18 -19.00 -0.36
CA HIS A 92 -9.53 -18.31 -1.49
C HIS A 92 -8.79 -19.28 -2.44
N SER A 93 -8.53 -20.50 -1.97
CA SER A 93 -7.87 -21.59 -2.70
C SER A 93 -8.82 -22.37 -3.62
N LEU A 94 -10.13 -22.11 -3.59
CA LEU A 94 -11.14 -22.81 -4.40
C LEU A 94 -11.80 -21.92 -5.46
N ASP A 95 -11.03 -20.99 -6.02
CA ASP A 95 -11.47 -20.24 -7.19
C ASP A 95 -11.69 -21.21 -8.37
N PRO A 96 -12.89 -21.25 -9.00
CA PRO A 96 -13.12 -22.15 -10.14
C PRO A 96 -12.28 -21.80 -11.36
N PHE A 97 -11.76 -20.58 -11.43
CA PHE A 97 -10.87 -20.12 -12.49
C PHE A 97 -9.43 -20.53 -12.20
N VAL A 98 -9.10 -21.79 -12.49
CA VAL A 98 -7.71 -22.28 -12.44
C VAL A 98 -6.95 -21.78 -13.68
N ASP A 99 -5.86 -21.04 -13.46
CA ASP A 99 -4.98 -20.50 -14.51
C ASP A 99 -5.70 -19.66 -15.58
N LEU A 100 -6.70 -18.86 -15.17
CA LEU A 100 -7.36 -17.93 -16.08
C LEU A 100 -6.33 -16.91 -16.63
N PRO A 101 -6.16 -16.82 -17.96
CA PRO A 101 -5.18 -15.90 -18.53
C PRO A 101 -5.48 -14.44 -18.14
N PRO A 102 -4.47 -13.67 -17.66
CA PRO A 102 -4.67 -12.27 -17.34
C PRO A 102 -5.19 -11.46 -18.53
N GLY A 103 -6.17 -10.60 -18.28
CA GLY A 103 -6.86 -9.81 -19.32
C GLY A 103 -8.00 -10.54 -20.02
N MET A 104 -8.22 -11.83 -19.74
CA MET A 104 -9.39 -12.55 -20.19
C MET A 104 -10.58 -12.29 -19.25
N VAL A 105 -11.75 -12.07 -19.83
CA VAL A 105 -13.04 -12.07 -19.12
C VAL A 105 -13.85 -13.25 -19.63
N THR A 106 -14.37 -14.08 -18.73
CA THR A 106 -15.22 -15.21 -19.12
C THR A 106 -16.17 -15.60 -17.99
N THR A 107 -17.15 -16.45 -18.30
CA THR A 107 -18.04 -17.05 -17.29
C THR A 107 -17.51 -18.40 -16.86
N VAL A 108 -17.81 -18.82 -15.63
CA VAL A 108 -17.41 -20.13 -15.12
C VAL A 108 -18.03 -21.26 -15.94
N ASP A 109 -19.27 -21.10 -16.40
CA ASP A 109 -19.96 -22.07 -17.25
C ASP A 109 -19.25 -22.24 -18.61
N LYS A 110 -18.65 -21.17 -19.16
CA LYS A 110 -17.84 -21.23 -20.39
C LYS A 110 -16.43 -21.79 -20.14
N PHE A 111 -15.82 -21.46 -19.01
CA PHE A 111 -14.43 -21.81 -18.71
C PHE A 111 -14.26 -23.24 -18.18
N VAL A 112 -15.10 -23.64 -17.23
CA VAL A 112 -15.08 -24.96 -16.58
C VAL A 112 -16.08 -25.93 -17.22
N GLY A 113 -17.16 -25.39 -17.80
CA GLY A 113 -18.32 -26.16 -18.25
C GLY A 113 -19.42 -26.18 -17.18
N ALA A 114 -20.64 -25.84 -17.56
CA ALA A 114 -21.78 -25.68 -16.64
C ALA A 114 -22.02 -26.91 -15.74
N GLU A 115 -21.97 -28.13 -16.30
CA GLU A 115 -22.19 -29.35 -15.51
C GLU A 115 -21.06 -29.60 -14.50
N ALA A 116 -19.81 -29.46 -14.94
CA ALA A 116 -18.64 -29.64 -14.08
C ALA A 116 -18.61 -28.58 -12.97
N TRP A 117 -18.97 -27.33 -13.29
CA TRP A 117 -19.12 -26.25 -12.32
C TRP A 117 -20.18 -26.58 -11.28
N CYS A 118 -21.39 -26.93 -11.72
CA CYS A 118 -22.48 -27.28 -10.81
C CYS A 118 -22.18 -28.53 -9.97
N ARG A 119 -21.26 -29.41 -10.37
CA ARG A 119 -20.84 -30.57 -9.59
C ARG A 119 -19.63 -30.31 -8.70
N SER A 120 -19.02 -29.13 -8.78
CA SER A 120 -17.83 -28.80 -8.00
C SER A 120 -18.16 -28.71 -6.50
N PRO A 121 -17.24 -29.15 -5.62
CA PRO A 121 -17.43 -29.04 -4.18
C PRO A 121 -17.66 -27.60 -3.72
N VAL A 122 -16.92 -26.64 -4.30
CA VAL A 122 -17.06 -25.22 -3.96
C VAL A 122 -18.44 -24.67 -4.29
N TYR A 123 -19.07 -25.11 -5.37
CA TYR A 123 -20.43 -24.69 -5.67
C TYR A 123 -21.44 -25.36 -4.73
N GLN A 124 -21.38 -26.69 -4.59
CA GLN A 124 -22.38 -27.45 -3.82
C GLN A 124 -22.35 -27.17 -2.31
N GLU A 125 -21.17 -26.98 -1.73
CA GLU A 125 -21.01 -26.84 -0.28
C GLU A 125 -21.10 -25.37 0.20
N LEU A 126 -21.03 -24.40 -0.72
CA LEU A 126 -20.86 -22.99 -0.35
C LEU A 126 -21.70 -22.04 -1.20
N LEU A 127 -21.38 -21.93 -2.49
CA LEU A 127 -21.94 -20.85 -3.32
C LEU A 127 -23.41 -21.04 -3.65
N LYS A 128 -23.89 -22.30 -3.64
CA LYS A 128 -25.29 -22.62 -3.82
C LYS A 128 -26.16 -22.02 -2.71
N ASP A 129 -25.76 -22.17 -1.46
CA ASP A 129 -26.53 -21.65 -0.30
C ASP A 129 -26.45 -20.12 -0.19
N LEU A 130 -25.41 -19.52 -0.78
CA LEU A 130 -25.25 -18.07 -0.89
C LEU A 130 -25.99 -17.45 -2.09
N ASP A 131 -26.75 -18.24 -2.86
CA ASP A 131 -27.38 -17.82 -4.11
C ASP A 131 -26.39 -17.18 -5.11
N MET A 132 -25.27 -17.87 -5.34
CA MET A 132 -24.21 -17.47 -6.29
C MET A 132 -24.02 -18.56 -7.35
N ARG A 133 -24.86 -18.52 -8.39
CA ARG A 133 -24.90 -19.54 -9.46
C ARG A 133 -23.99 -19.22 -10.63
N TYR A 134 -24.12 -18.02 -11.18
CA TYR A 134 -23.37 -17.61 -12.35
C TYR A 134 -22.23 -16.73 -11.90
N VAL A 135 -21.02 -17.04 -12.35
CA VAL A 135 -19.81 -16.32 -11.97
C VAL A 135 -19.11 -15.83 -13.22
N LEU A 136 -18.84 -14.53 -13.27
CA LEU A 136 -17.94 -13.92 -14.25
C LEU A 136 -16.62 -13.61 -13.57
N GLY A 137 -15.53 -14.03 -14.21
CA GLY A 137 -14.17 -13.89 -13.71
C GLY A 137 -13.29 -13.11 -14.67
N ALA A 138 -12.43 -12.28 -14.11
CA ALA A 138 -11.31 -11.65 -14.80
C ALA A 138 -10.09 -11.61 -13.90
N ASP A 139 -8.95 -12.02 -14.45
CA ASP A 139 -7.66 -11.92 -13.77
C ASP A 139 -6.85 -10.76 -14.35
N ILE A 140 -6.21 -10.00 -13.47
CA ILE A 140 -5.49 -8.78 -13.80
C ILE A 140 -4.09 -8.93 -13.24
N GLN A 141 -3.08 -8.96 -14.11
CA GLN A 141 -1.70 -8.96 -13.67
C GLN A 141 -1.19 -7.53 -13.46
N SER A 142 -0.83 -7.22 -12.22
CA SER A 142 -0.14 -5.98 -11.84
C SER A 142 1.28 -5.94 -12.42
N ALA A 143 1.88 -4.75 -12.50
CA ALA A 143 3.26 -4.57 -12.93
C ALA A 143 4.27 -5.40 -12.10
N ASP A 144 3.98 -5.63 -10.83
CA ASP A 144 4.85 -6.38 -9.90
C ASP A 144 4.63 -7.91 -9.99
N GLY A 145 3.88 -8.38 -10.99
CA GLY A 145 3.62 -9.79 -11.25
C GLY A 145 2.50 -10.41 -10.39
N VAL A 146 1.92 -9.64 -9.47
CA VAL A 146 0.79 -10.09 -8.64
C VAL A 146 -0.48 -10.19 -9.48
N VAL A 147 -1.19 -11.33 -9.38
CA VAL A 147 -2.48 -11.54 -10.02
C VAL A 147 -3.61 -11.11 -9.11
N CYS A 148 -4.33 -10.08 -9.54
CA CYS A 148 -5.55 -9.60 -8.91
C CYS A 148 -6.75 -10.27 -9.58
N ARG A 149 -7.73 -10.66 -8.78
CA ARG A 149 -8.92 -11.40 -9.25
C ARG A 149 -10.15 -10.55 -9.07
N PHE A 150 -10.85 -10.31 -10.16
CA PHE A 150 -12.15 -9.66 -10.17
C PHE A 150 -13.24 -10.70 -10.43
N ARG A 151 -14.25 -10.77 -9.55
CA ARG A 151 -15.33 -11.75 -9.62
C ARG A 151 -16.67 -11.05 -9.46
N LEU A 152 -17.65 -11.48 -10.25
CA LEU A 152 -19.04 -11.04 -10.16
C LEU A 152 -19.94 -12.27 -10.10
N CYS A 153 -20.95 -12.24 -9.24
CA CYS A 153 -21.89 -13.35 -9.07
C CYS A 153 -23.32 -12.91 -9.35
N ARG A 154 -24.13 -13.79 -9.96
CA ARG A 154 -25.60 -13.68 -10.04
C ARG A 154 -26.27 -14.91 -9.42
N GLY A 155 -27.48 -14.71 -8.91
CA GLY A 155 -28.28 -15.76 -8.29
C GLY A 155 -28.88 -16.78 -9.26
N HIS A 156 -29.54 -17.79 -8.71
CA HIS A 156 -30.11 -18.90 -9.48
C HIS A 156 -31.27 -18.47 -10.39
N ASP A 157 -32.04 -17.45 -9.98
CA ASP A 157 -33.17 -16.92 -10.74
C ASP A 157 -32.74 -15.99 -11.89
N ALA A 158 -31.44 -15.70 -12.00
CA ALA A 158 -30.89 -14.86 -13.06
C ALA A 158 -30.44 -15.69 -14.28
N HIS A 159 -29.94 -15.00 -15.30
CA HIS A 159 -29.23 -15.59 -16.43
C HIS A 159 -27.72 -15.40 -16.30
N ASP A 160 -26.95 -16.26 -16.97
CA ASP A 160 -25.50 -16.10 -17.09
C ASP A 160 -25.13 -14.75 -17.72
N PHE A 161 -23.88 -14.33 -17.54
CA PHE A 161 -23.37 -13.08 -18.06
C PHE A 161 -23.25 -13.13 -19.60
N SER A 162 -23.89 -12.16 -20.24
CA SER A 162 -23.91 -11.98 -21.68
C SER A 162 -22.56 -11.50 -22.22
N GLU A 163 -22.39 -11.54 -23.54
CA GLU A 163 -21.20 -10.95 -24.20
C GLU A 163 -21.09 -9.44 -23.93
N LYS A 164 -22.23 -8.75 -23.82
CA LYS A 164 -22.27 -7.33 -23.42
C LYS A 164 -21.76 -7.14 -21.99
N ASP A 165 -22.14 -8.01 -21.05
CA ASP A 165 -21.65 -7.96 -19.67
C ASP A 165 -20.13 -8.19 -19.61
N GLN A 166 -19.62 -9.13 -20.41
CA GLN A 166 -18.19 -9.39 -20.55
C GLN A 166 -17.46 -8.18 -21.15
N ALA A 167 -18.03 -7.54 -22.16
CA ALA A 167 -17.48 -6.33 -22.78
C ALA A 167 -17.40 -5.15 -21.80
N ILE A 168 -18.46 -4.98 -21.00
CA ILE A 168 -18.51 -4.00 -19.91
C ILE A 168 -17.34 -4.20 -18.95
N CYS A 169 -17.04 -5.44 -18.55
CA CYS A 169 -15.93 -5.74 -17.67
C CYS A 169 -14.57 -5.55 -18.36
N LEU A 170 -14.43 -6.06 -19.59
CA LEU A 170 -13.17 -6.03 -20.34
C LEU A 170 -12.70 -4.59 -20.60
N ALA A 171 -13.61 -3.69 -20.93
CA ALA A 171 -13.32 -2.26 -21.12
C ALA A 171 -12.72 -1.59 -19.87
N ARG A 172 -12.93 -2.15 -18.67
CA ARG A 172 -12.52 -1.57 -17.38
C ARG A 172 -11.21 -2.15 -16.85
N LEU A 173 -10.85 -3.38 -17.23
CA LEU A 173 -9.65 -4.05 -16.69
C LEU A 173 -8.38 -3.20 -16.77
N PRO A 174 -8.10 -2.44 -17.86
CA PRO A 174 -6.91 -1.58 -17.91
C PRO A 174 -6.93 -0.43 -16.90
N HIS A 175 -8.11 0.01 -16.47
CA HIS A 175 -8.27 1.06 -15.48
C HIS A 175 -8.16 0.50 -14.06
N ILE A 176 -8.77 -0.66 -13.81
CA ILE A 176 -8.63 -1.38 -12.53
C ILE A 176 -7.17 -1.73 -12.30
N LYS A 177 -6.46 -2.26 -13.32
CA LYS A 177 -5.01 -2.53 -13.24
C LYS A 177 -4.22 -1.30 -12.78
N ARG A 178 -4.43 -0.16 -13.44
CA ARG A 178 -3.74 1.09 -13.09
C ARG A 178 -4.06 1.54 -11.68
N ALA A 179 -5.32 1.50 -11.27
CA ALA A 179 -5.73 1.89 -9.92
C ALA A 179 -5.09 0.96 -8.86
N VAL A 180 -4.99 -0.33 -9.13
CA VAL A 180 -4.33 -1.31 -8.25
C VAL A 180 -2.82 -1.05 -8.16
N ASP A 181 -2.17 -0.76 -9.28
CA ASP A 181 -0.74 -0.39 -9.29
C ASP A 181 -0.50 0.89 -8.47
N LEU A 182 -1.41 1.88 -8.56
CA LEU A 182 -1.40 3.10 -7.75
C LEU A 182 -1.57 2.79 -6.25
N TYR A 183 -2.57 1.98 -5.90
CA TYR A 183 -2.82 1.57 -4.52
C TYR A 183 -1.61 0.85 -3.91
N SER A 184 -0.97 -0.05 -4.67
CA SER A 184 0.21 -0.78 -4.20
C SER A 184 1.37 0.16 -3.88
N ARG A 185 1.57 1.22 -4.68
CA ARG A 185 2.59 2.25 -4.40
C ARG A 185 2.26 3.08 -3.15
N ILE A 186 0.99 3.42 -2.95
CA ILE A 186 0.53 4.14 -1.76
C ILE A 186 0.72 3.26 -0.51
N ASP A 187 0.32 1.98 -0.57
CA ASP A 187 0.46 1.01 0.52
C ASP A 187 1.92 0.83 0.96
N VAL A 188 2.84 0.74 -0.01
CA VAL A 188 4.29 0.67 0.26
C VAL A 188 4.79 1.96 0.92
N ALA A 189 4.42 3.13 0.39
CA ALA A 189 4.86 4.41 0.95
C ALA A 189 4.36 4.63 2.39
N GLU A 190 3.09 4.31 2.67
CA GLU A 190 2.51 4.40 4.02
C GLU A 190 3.13 3.36 4.97
N SER A 191 3.42 2.14 4.48
CA SER A 191 4.11 1.12 5.27
C SER A 191 5.53 1.55 5.65
N GLU A 192 6.29 2.13 4.70
CA GLU A 192 7.63 2.67 4.98
C GLU A 192 7.57 3.82 5.98
N ARG A 193 6.61 4.73 5.81
CA ARG A 193 6.37 5.82 6.75
C ARG A 193 6.08 5.29 8.17
N GLY A 194 5.23 4.28 8.30
CA GLY A 194 4.94 3.65 9.58
C GLY A 194 6.18 3.02 10.23
N LEU A 195 7.05 2.38 9.44
CA LEU A 195 8.33 1.85 9.92
C LEU A 195 9.28 2.96 10.38
N TYR A 196 9.34 4.09 9.67
CA TYR A 196 10.13 5.24 10.09
C TYR A 196 9.60 5.87 11.39
N GLU A 197 8.29 6.09 11.49
CA GLU A 197 7.65 6.61 12.71
C GLU A 197 7.91 5.67 13.89
N TYR A 198 7.76 4.35 13.70
CA TYR A 198 8.06 3.34 14.71
C TYR A 198 9.54 3.33 15.13
N ALA A 199 10.47 3.45 14.18
CA ALA A 199 11.90 3.49 14.47
C ALA A 199 12.28 4.74 15.26
N VAL A 200 11.74 5.91 14.89
CA VAL A 200 11.96 7.19 15.57
C VAL A 200 11.37 7.18 16.98
N ASP A 201 10.18 6.60 17.17
CA ASP A 201 9.57 6.47 18.50
C ASP A 201 10.34 5.51 19.42
N ARG A 202 11.13 4.59 18.87
CA ARG A 202 12.02 3.70 19.64
C ARG A 202 13.42 4.25 19.87
N MET A 203 13.76 5.42 19.33
CA MET A 203 15.02 6.08 19.68
C MET A 203 14.92 6.60 21.12
N LEU A 204 15.94 6.31 21.93
CA LEU A 204 16.09 6.87 23.29
C LEU A 204 16.56 8.34 23.28
N ILE A 205 16.19 9.09 22.24
CA ILE A 205 16.61 10.47 22.01
C ILE A 205 15.36 11.30 21.77
N ASP A 206 15.25 12.42 22.49
CA ASP A 206 14.18 13.40 22.29
C ASP A 206 14.33 14.08 20.94
N MET A 207 13.39 13.82 20.02
CA MET A 207 13.41 14.37 18.67
C MET A 207 12.19 15.26 18.44
N VAL A 208 12.45 16.47 17.94
CA VAL A 208 11.42 17.44 17.57
C VAL A 208 11.72 18.00 16.19
N LEU A 209 10.72 17.97 15.31
CA LEU A 209 10.74 18.55 13.98
C LEU A 209 10.15 19.95 14.03
N LEU A 210 10.87 20.92 13.47
CA LEU A 210 10.51 22.34 13.45
C LEU A 210 10.24 22.83 12.03
N ASP A 211 9.37 23.82 11.87
CA ASP A 211 9.29 24.62 10.64
C ASP A 211 10.37 25.71 10.58
N ASP A 212 10.40 26.45 9.47
CA ASP A 212 11.30 27.60 9.24
C ASP A 212 11.09 28.75 10.23
N GLN A 213 9.96 28.77 10.94
CA GLN A 213 9.63 29.76 11.98
C GLN A 213 9.92 29.24 13.40
N GLY A 214 10.49 28.03 13.53
CA GLY A 214 10.81 27.37 14.79
C GLY A 214 9.58 26.83 15.54
N MET A 215 8.47 26.58 14.85
CA MET A 215 7.28 25.94 15.39
C MET A 215 7.40 24.43 15.33
N VAL A 216 6.93 23.74 16.37
CA VAL A 216 6.92 22.28 16.40
C VAL A 216 5.90 21.72 15.42
N LEU A 217 6.38 21.00 14.41
CA LEU A 217 5.58 20.23 13.45
C LEU A 217 5.27 18.82 13.98
N LYS A 218 6.28 18.15 14.55
CA LYS A 218 6.17 16.82 15.17
C LYS A 218 7.16 16.68 16.33
N ALA A 219 6.83 15.85 17.31
CA ALA A 219 7.74 15.42 18.37
C ALA A 219 7.56 13.92 18.59
N ASN A 220 8.64 13.16 18.81
CA ASN A 220 8.53 11.72 19.11
C ASN A 220 8.05 11.45 20.54
N ALA A 221 7.75 10.19 20.88
CA ALA A 221 7.23 9.83 22.19
C ALA A 221 8.12 10.31 23.35
N ALA A 222 9.45 10.14 23.23
CA ALA A 222 10.41 10.61 24.23
C ALA A 222 10.32 12.13 24.44
N ALA A 223 10.38 12.92 23.35
CA ALA A 223 10.29 14.37 23.43
C ALA A 223 8.95 14.86 24.00
N ARG A 224 7.83 14.17 23.72
CA ARG A 224 6.53 14.50 24.30
C ARG A 224 6.51 14.27 25.81
N THR A 225 7.14 13.20 26.30
CA THR A 225 7.28 12.95 27.74
C THR A 225 8.13 14.04 28.38
N LEU A 226 9.30 14.35 27.82
CA LEU A 226 10.18 15.42 28.32
C LEU A 226 9.48 16.79 28.35
N LEU A 227 8.71 17.13 27.30
CA LEU A 227 7.95 18.38 27.25
C LEU A 227 6.75 18.40 28.20
N GLY A 228 6.21 17.22 28.55
CA GLY A 228 5.12 17.07 29.50
C GLY A 228 5.55 17.20 30.97
N GLU A 229 6.80 16.83 31.28
CA GLU A 229 7.40 16.96 32.61
C GLU A 229 7.52 18.44 33.04
N ASN A 230 7.53 19.38 32.08
CA ASN A 230 7.66 20.83 32.32
C ASN A 230 8.87 21.21 33.18
N ASP A 231 9.93 20.40 33.17
CA ASP A 231 11.14 20.61 33.95
C ASP A 231 12.13 21.50 33.17
N GLY A 232 11.81 22.80 33.09
CA GLY A 232 12.70 23.81 32.49
C GLY A 232 12.52 24.04 30.99
N ILE A 233 11.87 23.13 30.25
CA ILE A 233 11.51 23.28 28.82
C ILE A 233 10.03 22.98 28.63
N ARG A 234 9.29 23.86 27.95
CA ARG A 234 7.87 23.67 27.64
C ARG A 234 7.50 24.23 26.26
N LEU A 235 6.32 23.86 25.78
CA LEU A 235 5.74 24.44 24.56
C LEU A 235 4.71 25.52 24.90
N ARG A 236 4.88 26.72 24.34
CA ARG A 236 3.91 27.81 24.44
C ARG A 236 3.60 28.36 23.05
N GLY A 237 2.34 28.22 22.63
CA GLY A 237 1.91 28.61 21.29
C GLY A 237 2.69 27.87 20.18
N GLY A 238 3.08 26.62 20.41
CA GLY A 238 3.82 25.79 19.45
C GLY A 238 5.34 26.07 19.35
N LYS A 239 5.89 26.98 20.16
CA LYS A 239 7.34 27.24 20.24
C LYS A 239 7.91 26.79 21.57
N PHE A 240 9.19 26.44 21.58
CA PHE A 240 9.92 26.15 22.81
C PHE A 240 10.08 27.39 23.69
N GLU A 241 9.74 27.24 24.97
CA GLU A 241 9.97 28.20 26.02
C GLU A 241 10.83 27.53 27.10
N PHE A 242 11.95 28.18 27.43
CA PHE A 242 12.90 27.70 28.44
C PHE A 242 12.76 28.57 29.69
N ALA A 243 12.79 27.95 30.87
CA ALA A 243 12.75 28.65 32.15
C ALA A 243 14.06 29.40 32.44
N ASP A 244 15.21 28.83 32.06
CA ASP A 244 16.52 29.47 32.18
C ASP A 244 16.86 30.31 30.94
N THR A 245 17.27 31.55 31.18
CA THR A 245 17.72 32.49 30.14
C THR A 245 19.02 32.03 29.47
N ARG A 246 19.90 31.31 30.19
CA ARG A 246 21.13 30.74 29.60
C ARG A 246 20.82 29.60 28.65
N GLU A 247 19.94 28.68 29.03
CA GLU A 247 19.51 27.57 28.17
C GLU A 247 18.75 28.07 26.94
N ARG A 248 17.90 29.09 27.11
CA ARG A 248 17.24 29.78 26.00
C ARG A 248 18.23 30.33 24.98
N GLY A 249 19.32 30.94 25.45
CA GLY A 249 20.40 31.44 24.59
C GLY A 249 21.11 30.32 23.84
N ARG A 250 21.47 29.24 24.56
CA ARG A 250 22.12 28.05 24.00
C ARG A 250 21.27 27.33 22.95
N PHE A 251 19.95 27.38 23.05
CA PHE A 251 19.04 26.78 22.06
C PHE A 251 18.80 27.70 20.86
N ARG A 252 18.67 29.01 21.08
CA ARG A 252 18.30 29.98 20.02
C ARG A 252 19.38 30.13 18.95
N GLU A 253 20.64 29.98 19.31
CA GLU A 253 21.78 30.23 18.43
C GLU A 253 22.07 29.07 17.45
N PRO A 254 22.03 27.78 17.86
CA PRO A 254 21.92 26.63 16.95
C PRO A 254 20.68 26.73 16.04
N LEU A 255 19.49 26.95 16.62
CA LEU A 255 18.24 27.02 15.85
C LEU A 255 18.28 28.10 14.76
N ARG A 256 18.80 29.30 15.08
CA ARG A 256 18.96 30.38 14.09
C ARG A 256 19.91 30.00 12.98
N ARG A 257 21.11 29.49 13.32
CA ARG A 257 22.07 29.03 12.31
C ARG A 257 21.45 27.98 11.39
N SER A 258 20.62 27.11 11.96
CA SER A 258 19.92 26.09 11.21
C SER A 258 18.87 26.67 10.25
N ILE A 259 18.01 27.57 10.71
CA ILE A 259 17.02 28.26 9.86
C ILE A 259 17.70 29.12 8.78
N ASP A 260 18.77 29.84 9.12
CA ASP A 260 19.51 30.71 8.20
C ASP A 260 20.19 29.88 7.10
N SER A 261 20.71 28.69 7.43
CA SER A 261 21.32 27.78 6.46
C SER A 261 20.30 27.17 5.47
N ILE A 262 19.06 26.91 5.93
CA ILE A 262 17.96 26.45 5.06
C ILE A 262 17.54 27.56 4.10
N SER A 263 17.48 28.81 4.59
CA SER A 263 17.11 29.98 3.79
C SER A 263 18.15 30.31 2.71
N ALA A 264 19.43 30.00 2.94
CA ALA A 264 20.50 30.20 1.97
C ALA A 264 20.56 29.12 0.86
N MET A 265 19.87 27.98 1.03
CA MET A 265 19.84 26.88 0.04
C MET A 265 18.60 26.90 -0.87
N GLN A 266 17.65 27.83 -0.67
CA GLN A 266 16.39 27.89 -1.41
C GLN A 266 16.51 28.31 -2.88
N ASP A 267 17.71 28.59 -3.41
CA ASP A 267 17.92 28.99 -4.81
C ASP A 267 18.11 27.80 -5.78
N ASP A 268 18.27 26.56 -5.28
CA ASP A 268 18.46 25.35 -6.11
C ASP A 268 17.72 24.11 -5.53
N GLY A 269 16.42 24.00 -5.80
CA GLY A 269 15.65 22.75 -5.59
C GLY A 269 15.29 22.41 -4.14
N ALA A 270 14.27 21.54 -3.96
CA ALA A 270 13.58 21.30 -2.69
C ALA A 270 14.54 21.02 -1.50
N PRO A 271 14.34 21.67 -0.33
CA PRO A 271 15.28 21.61 0.77
C PRO A 271 15.33 20.21 1.40
N ALA A 272 16.54 19.69 1.59
CA ALA A 272 16.76 18.48 2.38
C ALA A 272 16.48 18.77 3.87
N PRO A 273 15.85 17.84 4.63
CA PRO A 273 15.65 18.02 6.05
C PRO A 273 17.00 18.03 6.77
N MET A 274 17.27 19.08 7.54
CA MET A 274 18.51 19.22 8.29
C MET A 274 18.36 18.68 9.72
N VAL A 275 19.36 17.92 10.18
CA VAL A 275 19.35 17.26 11.49
C VAL A 275 20.43 17.89 12.38
N GLU A 276 20.01 18.48 13.51
CA GLU A 276 20.91 19.02 14.53
C GLU A 276 20.68 18.30 15.87
N ALA A 277 21.76 17.76 16.46
CA ALA A 277 21.69 17.04 17.73
C ALA A 277 22.13 17.96 18.89
N MET A 278 21.30 18.06 19.93
CA MET A 278 21.60 18.84 21.13
C MET A 278 21.57 17.94 22.36
N SER A 279 22.62 18.05 23.20
CA SER A 279 22.68 17.36 24.49
C SER A 279 22.04 18.21 25.56
N HIS A 280 21.08 17.65 26.30
CA HIS A 280 20.60 18.26 27.53
C HIS A 280 21.48 17.73 28.68
N GLY A 281 22.11 18.64 29.42
CA GLY A 281 23.18 18.31 30.38
C GLY A 281 24.57 18.66 29.85
N GLY A 282 25.29 19.50 30.58
CA GLY A 282 26.50 20.22 30.17
C GLY A 282 27.78 19.41 29.98
N GLN A 283 27.76 18.26 29.29
CA GLN A 283 28.97 17.69 28.70
C GLN A 283 28.88 17.69 27.16
N PRO A 284 29.88 18.28 26.47
CA PRO A 284 29.93 18.22 25.02
C PRO A 284 30.26 16.79 24.60
N VAL A 285 29.29 16.10 23.98
CA VAL A 285 29.57 14.85 23.27
C VAL A 285 30.22 15.23 21.94
N HIS A 286 31.52 15.52 21.96
CA HIS A 286 32.34 15.41 20.76
C HIS A 286 32.51 13.91 20.44
N ARG A 287 31.49 13.27 19.89
CA ARG A 287 31.68 12.05 19.11
C ARG A 287 31.81 12.43 17.66
N GLN A 288 33.07 12.59 17.26
CA GLN A 288 33.46 12.45 15.88
C GLN A 288 33.10 11.02 15.47
N CYS A 289 32.00 10.82 14.74
CA CYS A 289 31.78 9.60 13.98
C CYS A 289 32.78 9.58 12.82
N GLY A 290 34.04 9.31 13.13
CA GLY A 290 35.03 8.88 12.16
C GLY A 290 34.72 7.43 11.80
N ALA A 291 34.27 7.20 10.57
CA ALA A 291 34.26 5.87 9.99
C ALA A 291 35.72 5.39 9.86
N ALA A 292 36.21 4.64 10.84
CA ALA A 292 37.43 3.87 10.71
C ALA A 292 37.12 2.66 9.82
N LEU A 293 37.51 2.73 8.54
CA LEU A 293 37.59 1.55 7.69
C LEU A 293 38.71 0.64 8.22
N PRO A 294 38.48 -0.67 8.46
CA PRO A 294 39.58 -1.60 8.64
C PRO A 294 40.20 -1.87 7.26
N ASP A 295 41.47 -1.48 7.12
CA ASP A 295 42.35 -2.02 6.08
C ASP A 295 42.77 -3.44 6.47
N ARG A 296 42.69 -4.40 5.54
CA ARG A 296 43.84 -5.23 5.14
C ARG A 296 43.52 -6.38 4.19
N ARG A 297 44.33 -6.44 3.13
CA ARG A 297 44.81 -7.68 2.49
C ARG A 297 45.52 -8.58 3.51
N THR A 298 45.57 -9.89 3.20
CA THR A 298 46.16 -11.07 3.91
C THR A 298 45.21 -11.68 4.93
N GLY A 299 44.82 -12.96 4.92
CA GLY A 299 45.38 -14.16 4.30
C GLY A 299 45.32 -15.29 5.34
N LEU A 300 44.60 -16.39 5.00
CA LEU A 300 44.73 -17.77 5.48
C LEU A 300 44.29 -18.23 6.89
N GLU A 301 43.55 -19.35 6.84
CA GLU A 301 43.50 -20.53 7.73
C GLU A 301 42.69 -20.54 9.05
N GLY A 302 41.86 -21.59 9.20
CA GLY A 302 41.31 -22.04 10.50
C GLY A 302 39.98 -22.82 10.41
N HIS A 303 40.04 -24.14 10.59
CA HIS A 303 38.96 -25.13 10.60
C HIS A 303 37.90 -25.01 11.73
N ALA A 304 36.66 -25.48 11.42
CA ALA A 304 35.64 -26.23 12.21
C ALA A 304 35.22 -25.69 13.61
N THR A 305 33.96 -25.69 14.07
CA THR A 305 32.89 -26.71 14.13
C THR A 305 31.58 -26.07 14.66
N GLY A 306 30.42 -26.55 14.18
CA GLY A 306 29.12 -26.70 14.88
C GLY A 306 28.51 -25.56 15.71
N GLY A 307 27.37 -25.00 15.25
CA GLY A 307 26.51 -24.14 16.08
C GLY A 307 25.17 -23.76 15.41
N ILE A 308 24.08 -24.00 16.15
CA ILE A 308 22.65 -23.77 15.86
C ILE A 308 22.35 -22.36 15.29
N PRO A 309 21.43 -22.17 14.32
CA PRO A 309 21.18 -20.85 13.75
C PRO A 309 20.28 -20.00 14.67
N ARG A 310 20.86 -18.96 15.28
CA ARG A 310 20.14 -17.83 15.87
C ARG A 310 19.78 -16.83 14.77
N TYR A 311 18.51 -16.42 14.74
CA TYR A 311 17.97 -15.36 13.88
C TYR A 311 18.77 -14.05 14.02
N GLY A 312 19.52 -13.69 12.98
CA GLY A 312 20.19 -12.40 12.81
C GLY A 312 19.56 -11.63 11.64
N GLY A 313 18.43 -10.96 11.87
CA GLY A 313 17.73 -10.15 10.86
C GLY A 313 17.82 -8.64 11.05
N GLY A 314 18.28 -8.15 12.21
CA GLY A 314 18.24 -6.72 12.55
C GLY A 314 19.44 -5.89 12.07
N ALA A 315 20.63 -6.47 11.98
CA ALA A 315 21.85 -5.72 11.69
C ALA A 315 21.96 -5.27 10.22
N GLY A 316 21.43 -6.06 9.27
CA GLY A 316 21.50 -5.76 7.84
C GLY A 316 20.53 -4.66 7.37
N ALA A 317 19.46 -4.39 8.13
CA ALA A 317 18.55 -3.26 7.86
C ALA A 317 19.16 -1.95 8.37
N PHE A 318 19.79 -1.98 9.56
CA PHE A 318 20.46 -0.85 10.18
C PHE A 318 21.64 -0.33 9.33
N GLN A 319 22.47 -1.23 8.78
CA GLN A 319 23.58 -0.85 7.91
C GLN A 319 23.10 -0.22 6.59
N ARG A 320 21.98 -0.70 6.03
CA ARG A 320 21.42 -0.15 4.78
C ARG A 320 20.83 1.25 4.96
N VAL A 321 20.20 1.53 6.10
CA VAL A 321 19.68 2.87 6.43
C VAL A 321 20.81 3.87 6.62
N LEU A 322 21.89 3.49 7.32
CA LEU A 322 23.09 4.33 7.46
C LEU A 322 23.83 4.53 6.14
N ASP A 323 23.96 3.48 5.32
CA ASP A 323 24.61 3.57 4.00
C ASP A 323 23.78 4.37 2.98
N HIS A 324 22.44 4.42 3.13
CA HIS A 324 21.57 5.22 2.28
C HIS A 324 21.62 6.72 2.68
N ALA A 325 21.61 7.00 3.99
CA ALA A 325 21.82 8.36 4.51
C ALA A 325 23.23 8.89 4.19
N ALA A 326 24.27 8.04 4.24
CA ALA A 326 25.63 8.42 3.86
C ALA A 326 25.79 8.64 2.35
N ARG A 327 25.10 7.85 1.50
CA ARG A 327 25.13 8.03 0.03
C ARG A 327 24.36 9.25 -0.44
N ALA A 328 23.31 9.65 0.27
CA ALA A 328 22.57 10.88 -0.02
C ALA A 328 23.37 12.16 0.35
N GLY A 329 24.36 12.07 1.25
CA GLY A 329 25.13 13.21 1.76
C GLY A 329 26.57 13.36 1.27
N LEU A 330 27.08 12.47 0.40
CA LEU A 330 28.47 12.53 -0.09
C LEU A 330 28.53 12.83 -1.60
N ARG A 331 28.36 14.10 -1.96
CA ARG A 331 29.07 14.67 -3.12
C ARG A 331 30.16 15.61 -2.57
N ARG A 332 31.37 15.07 -2.40
CA ARG A 332 32.57 15.87 -2.18
C ARG A 332 32.87 16.65 -3.47
N TRP A 333 32.82 17.97 -3.40
CA TRP A 333 33.52 18.82 -4.36
C TRP A 333 34.98 18.93 -3.92
N GLN A 334 35.89 18.79 -4.89
CA GLN A 334 37.34 19.02 -4.75
C GLN A 334 37.64 20.46 -4.34
#